data_AF-A0AAW2WM99-F1
#
_entry.id   AF-A0AAW2WM99-F1
#
_cell.length_a   1.000
_cell.length_b   1.000
_cell.length_c   1.000
_cell.angle_alpha   90.00
_cell.angle_beta   90.00
_cell.angle_gamma   90.00
#
_symmetry.space_group_name_H-M   'P 1'
#
loop_
_entity.id
_entity.type
_entity.pdbx_description
1 polymer ?
#
loop_
_entity_poly.entity_id
_entity_poly.type
_entity_poly.pdbx_seq_one_letter_code
_entity_poly.pdbx_strand_id
1 'polypeptide(L)'
;MAAMATTFTSSLSKAQFFDNKSSFHGSPLCTRAAQPIKSVPQNLAITMSAAAPYNLDNFKFQPIKESIVAREMTRRYMTDMITYADTDVVVVGAGSAGLSCAYALIPTST
;
A
#
# COMPACT_ATOMS: atom_id res chain seq x y z
N MET A 1 -12.83 -39.24 -50.57
CA MET A 1 -14.27 -39.52 -50.47
C MET A 1 -14.86 -38.58 -49.44
N ALA A 2 -15.77 -37.71 -49.88
CA ALA A 2 -16.72 -36.84 -49.16
C ALA A 2 -16.25 -35.78 -48.13
N ALA A 3 -16.57 -34.53 -48.46
CA ALA A 3 -16.66 -33.34 -47.61
C ALA A 3 -17.91 -33.36 -46.72
N MET A 4 -17.96 -32.52 -45.66
CA MET A 4 -19.14 -31.70 -45.29
C MET A 4 -18.72 -30.47 -44.48
N ALA A 5 -19.12 -29.30 -44.97
CA ALA A 5 -18.97 -27.99 -44.34
C ALA A 5 -20.22 -27.66 -43.51
N THR A 6 -20.06 -26.90 -42.42
CA THR A 6 -21.12 -26.02 -41.89
C THR A 6 -20.52 -24.72 -41.41
N THR A 7 -20.89 -23.63 -42.09
CA THR A 7 -20.71 -22.25 -41.67
C THR A 7 -21.89 -21.86 -40.79
N PHE A 8 -21.65 -21.27 -39.62
CA PHE A 8 -22.62 -20.38 -38.98
C PHE A 8 -21.95 -19.09 -38.53
N THR A 9 -22.40 -18.00 -39.14
CA THR A 9 -22.14 -16.62 -38.80
C THR A 9 -23.08 -16.18 -37.67
N SER A 10 -22.59 -15.35 -36.74
CA SER A 10 -23.34 -14.27 -36.04
C SER A 10 -22.48 -13.71 -34.91
N SER A 11 -21.84 -12.56 -35.16
CA SER A 11 -22.21 -11.24 -34.60
C SER A 11 -21.78 -11.01 -33.15
N LEU A 12 -20.70 -10.24 -33.02
CA LEU A 12 -20.30 -9.49 -31.83
C LEU A 12 -21.50 -8.79 -31.19
N SER A 13 -21.80 -9.12 -29.92
CA SER A 13 -22.58 -8.24 -29.05
C SER A 13 -21.97 -8.22 -27.65
N LYS A 14 -21.74 -6.99 -27.19
CA LYS A 14 -21.16 -6.61 -25.90
C LYS A 14 -22.27 -6.62 -24.85
N ALA A 15 -22.09 -7.38 -23.77
CA ALA A 15 -22.89 -7.26 -22.55
C ALA A 15 -21.91 -7.28 -21.36
N GLN A 16 -21.50 -6.11 -20.87
CA GLN A 16 -22.05 -5.51 -19.63
C GLN A 16 -21.91 -6.45 -18.43
N PHE A 17 -20.65 -6.71 -18.05
CA PHE A 17 -20.28 -6.97 -16.65
C PHE A 17 -20.67 -5.72 -15.83
N PHE A 18 -21.54 -5.85 -14.82
CA PHE A 18 -21.49 -5.18 -13.51
C PHE A 18 -22.83 -5.37 -12.79
N ASP A 19 -22.97 -6.43 -12.00
CA ASP A 19 -23.96 -6.50 -10.92
C ASP A 19 -23.20 -6.64 -9.60
N ASN A 20 -22.88 -5.51 -8.97
CA ASN A 20 -22.18 -5.45 -7.69
C ASN A 20 -23.20 -5.19 -6.58
N LYS A 21 -23.74 -6.28 -6.00
CA LYS A 21 -24.64 -6.21 -4.84
C LYS A 21 -23.84 -6.53 -3.58
N SER A 22 -23.16 -5.54 -3.00
CA SER A 22 -22.52 -5.67 -1.68
C SER A 22 -23.38 -5.02 -0.59
N SER A 23 -23.58 -5.75 0.49
CA SER A 23 -24.28 -5.34 1.72
C SER A 23 -23.32 -5.62 2.87
N PHE A 24 -22.99 -4.60 3.68
CA PHE A 24 -22.29 -4.77 4.95
C PHE A 24 -23.28 -4.39 6.07
N HIS A 25 -23.58 -5.35 6.94
CA HIS A 25 -24.42 -5.18 8.14
C HIS A 25 -25.84 -4.59 7.96
N GLY A 26 -26.51 -4.91 6.86
CA GLY A 26 -27.98 -4.89 6.80
C GLY A 26 -28.66 -3.51 6.83
N SER A 27 -27.92 -2.39 6.90
CA SER A 27 -28.48 -1.06 6.69
C SER A 27 -28.28 -0.62 5.23
N PRO A 28 -29.35 -0.22 4.51
CA PRO A 28 -29.21 0.27 3.14
C PRO A 28 -28.38 1.56 3.13
N LEU A 29 -27.26 1.55 2.41
CA LEU A 29 -26.50 2.76 2.11
C LEU A 29 -27.38 3.62 1.19
N CYS A 30 -27.81 4.80 1.65
CA CYS A 30 -28.50 5.76 0.80
C CYS A 30 -27.55 6.13 -0.35
N THR A 31 -27.83 5.62 -1.55
CA THR A 31 -27.16 6.01 -2.79
C THR A 31 -27.56 7.45 -3.09
N ARG A 32 -26.85 8.39 -2.48
CA ARG A 32 -26.87 9.79 -2.89
C ARG A 32 -26.44 9.79 -4.35
N ALA A 33 -27.37 10.10 -5.25
CA ALA A 33 -27.13 10.15 -6.69
C ALA A 33 -25.79 10.85 -6.95
N ALA A 34 -24.84 10.12 -7.53
CA ALA A 34 -23.55 10.64 -7.91
C ALA A 34 -23.79 11.73 -8.98
N GLN A 35 -23.81 12.98 -8.56
CA GLN A 35 -23.62 14.08 -9.50
C GLN A 35 -22.23 13.87 -10.12
N PRO A 36 -22.07 13.96 -11.44
CA PRO A 36 -20.76 13.86 -12.07
C PRO A 36 -19.91 15.02 -11.53
N ILE A 37 -19.04 14.72 -10.57
CA ILE A 37 -18.00 15.65 -10.18
C ILE A 37 -17.12 15.75 -11.41
N LYS A 38 -17.22 16.89 -12.10
CA LYS A 38 -16.34 17.26 -13.20
C LYS A 38 -14.93 17.14 -12.64
N SER A 39 -14.22 16.07 -13.01
CA SER A 39 -12.86 15.82 -12.57
C SER A 39 -11.97 16.87 -13.23
N VAL A 40 -11.88 18.03 -12.60
CA VAL A 40 -10.76 18.93 -12.82
C VAL A 40 -9.52 18.09 -12.52
N PRO A 41 -8.54 17.98 -13.42
CA PRO A 41 -7.29 17.31 -13.10
C PRO A 41 -6.61 18.11 -11.99
N GLN A 42 -6.89 17.77 -10.75
CA GLN A 42 -6.13 18.24 -9.61
C GLN A 42 -4.81 17.48 -9.66
N ASN A 43 -3.84 18.08 -10.33
CA ASN A 43 -2.44 17.70 -10.24
C ASN A 43 -1.98 17.98 -8.80
N LEU A 44 -2.32 17.06 -7.89
CA LEU A 44 -1.80 17.02 -6.54
C LEU A 44 -0.35 16.51 -6.64
N ALA A 45 0.53 17.36 -7.17
CA ALA A 45 1.95 17.20 -6.96
C ALA A 45 2.17 17.37 -5.46
N ILE A 46 2.38 16.25 -4.76
CA ILE A 46 2.84 16.23 -3.37
C ILE A 46 4.31 16.67 -3.45
N THR A 47 4.53 17.98 -3.61
CA THR A 47 5.85 18.57 -3.51
C THR A 47 6.17 18.59 -2.02
N MET A 48 6.97 17.62 -1.57
CA MET A 48 7.75 17.79 -0.35
C MET A 48 8.55 19.08 -0.57
N SER A 49 8.16 20.16 0.10
CA SER A 49 8.82 21.45 0.02
C SER A 49 10.26 21.26 0.46
N ALA A 50 11.15 21.10 -0.53
CA ALA A 50 12.59 21.05 -0.38
C ALA A 50 13.12 22.46 -0.07
N ALA A 51 12.63 23.08 1.00
CA ALA A 51 13.35 24.15 1.67
C ALA A 51 14.44 23.48 2.51
N ALA A 52 15.38 22.83 1.82
CA ALA A 52 16.53 22.21 2.43
C ALA A 52 17.35 23.30 3.13
N PRO A 53 17.62 23.23 4.44
CA PRO A 53 18.52 24.15 5.15
C PRO A 53 20.00 23.95 4.75
N TYR A 54 20.25 23.36 3.59
CA TYR A 54 21.56 23.03 3.04
C TYR A 54 21.62 23.44 1.57
N ASN A 55 22.73 24.04 1.17
CA ASN A 55 22.97 24.42 -0.21
C ASN A 55 23.32 23.17 -1.03
N LEU A 56 22.51 22.86 -2.06
CA LEU A 56 22.67 21.67 -2.89
C LEU A 56 23.92 21.71 -3.77
N ASP A 57 24.34 22.90 -4.19
CA ASP A 57 25.49 23.09 -5.08
C ASP A 57 26.81 22.74 -4.38
N ASN A 58 26.87 22.90 -3.04
CA ASN A 58 28.06 22.66 -2.22
C ASN A 58 27.83 21.62 -1.10
N PHE A 59 26.86 20.73 -1.25
CA PHE A 59 26.54 19.74 -0.22
C PHE A 59 27.59 18.62 -0.15
N LYS A 60 28.14 18.38 1.05
CA LYS A 60 29.03 17.25 1.34
C LYS A 60 28.64 16.58 2.64
N PHE A 61 28.52 15.25 2.63
CA PHE A 61 28.36 14.46 3.84
C PHE A 61 29.62 14.50 4.69
N GLN A 62 29.47 14.29 6.00
CA GLN A 62 30.61 14.10 6.87
C GLN A 62 31.36 12.81 6.49
N PRO A 63 32.71 12.80 6.53
CA PRO A 63 33.47 11.58 6.34
C PRO A 63 33.08 10.52 7.37
N ILE A 64 32.81 9.31 6.91
CA ILE A 64 32.47 8.16 7.75
C ILE A 64 33.27 6.95 7.29
N LYS A 65 33.51 6.01 8.22
CA LYS A 65 34.15 4.72 7.92
C LYS A 65 33.10 3.63 7.83
N GLU A 66 33.27 2.71 6.89
CA GLU A 66 32.38 1.56 6.65
C GLU A 66 32.21 0.70 7.92
N SER A 67 33.28 0.59 8.70
CA SER A 67 33.28 -0.17 9.96
C SER A 67 32.35 0.43 11.03
N ILE A 68 32.09 1.73 11.00
CA ILE A 68 31.17 2.39 11.94
C ILE A 68 29.73 1.98 11.59
N VAL A 69 29.37 2.05 10.30
CA VAL A 69 28.02 1.69 9.82
C VAL A 69 27.75 0.21 10.06
N ALA A 70 28.72 -0.66 9.74
CA ALA A 70 28.58 -2.10 9.98
C ALA A 70 28.35 -2.41 11.46
N ARG A 71 29.14 -1.80 12.37
CA ARG A 71 28.99 -1.99 13.81
C ARG A 71 27.67 -1.46 14.33
N GLU A 72 27.22 -0.29 13.87
CA GLU A 72 25.93 0.27 14.27
C GLU A 72 24.76 -0.63 13.85
N MET A 73 24.78 -1.14 12.62
CA MET A 73 23.76 -2.08 12.12
C MET A 73 23.75 -3.37 12.95
N THR A 74 24.91 -4.01 13.14
CA THR A 74 25.01 -5.25 13.92
C THR A 74 24.62 -5.04 15.37
N ARG A 75 25.04 -3.95 16.00
CA ARG A 75 24.73 -3.66 17.41
C ARG A 75 23.23 -3.52 17.64
N ARG A 76 22.53 -2.72 16.81
CA ARG A 76 21.08 -2.54 16.92
C ARG A 76 20.35 -3.87 16.72
N TYR A 77 20.72 -4.60 15.67
CA TYR A 77 20.11 -5.88 15.37
C TYR A 77 20.33 -6.94 16.45
N MET A 78 21.54 -7.02 17.02
CA MET A 78 21.84 -7.92 18.15
C MET A 78 21.04 -7.54 19.40
N THR A 79 20.88 -6.24 19.67
CA THR A 79 20.10 -5.75 20.80
C THR A 79 18.62 -6.12 20.63
N ASP A 80 18.09 -5.96 19.42
CA ASP A 80 16.72 -6.33 19.07
C ASP A 80 16.52 -7.85 19.17
N MET A 81 17.47 -8.67 18.68
CA MET A 81 17.37 -10.13 18.82
C MET A 81 17.28 -10.59 20.27
N ILE A 82 18.02 -9.95 21.18
CA ILE A 82 17.97 -10.28 22.62
C ILE A 82 16.66 -9.79 23.24
N THR A 83 16.27 -8.55 22.95
CA THR A 83 15.06 -7.93 23.50
C THR A 83 13.80 -8.67 23.05
N TYR A 84 13.76 -9.11 21.80
CA TYR A 84 12.64 -9.85 21.22
C TYR A 84 12.82 -11.38 21.28
N ALA A 85 13.79 -11.88 22.05
CA ALA A 85 13.91 -13.32 22.32
C ALA A 85 12.76 -13.83 23.21
N ASP A 86 12.23 -12.96 24.07
CA ASP A 86 11.09 -13.21 24.94
C ASP A 86 10.09 -12.05 24.80
N THR A 87 9.00 -12.28 24.08
CA THR A 87 8.03 -11.24 23.68
C THR A 87 6.62 -11.62 24.03
N ASP A 88 5.82 -10.64 24.44
CA ASP A 88 4.41 -10.85 24.75
C ASP A 88 3.57 -11.25 23.53
N VAL A 89 3.83 -10.63 22.37
CA VAL A 89 3.05 -10.84 21.14
C VAL A 89 3.97 -10.88 19.92
N VAL A 90 3.75 -11.87 19.05
CA VAL A 90 4.41 -12.00 17.75
C VAL A 90 3.39 -11.91 16.62
N VAL A 91 3.57 -10.95 15.71
CA VAL A 91 2.75 -10.83 14.50
C VAL A 91 3.51 -11.46 13.33
N VAL A 92 2.99 -12.56 12.80
CA VAL A 92 3.58 -13.24 11.64
C VAL A 92 2.97 -12.68 10.35
N GLY A 93 3.78 -11.92 9.61
CA GLY A 93 3.41 -11.34 8.32
C GLY A 93 2.94 -9.88 8.41
N ALA A 94 3.62 -9.00 7.65
CA ALA A 94 3.35 -7.57 7.59
C ALA A 94 2.35 -7.19 6.47
N GLY A 95 1.21 -7.88 6.41
CA GLY A 95 0.11 -7.56 5.49
C GLY A 95 -0.84 -6.49 6.04
N SER A 96 -1.88 -6.12 5.28
CA SER A 96 -2.89 -5.14 5.72
C SER A 96 -3.56 -5.53 7.03
N ALA A 97 -3.91 -6.81 7.19
CA ALA A 97 -4.45 -7.34 8.45
C ALA A 97 -3.42 -7.32 9.59
N GLY A 98 -2.17 -7.71 9.32
CA GLY A 98 -1.09 -7.76 10.32
C GLY A 98 -0.70 -6.38 10.85
N LEU A 99 -0.56 -5.39 9.95
CA LEU A 99 -0.28 -4.00 10.34
C LEU A 99 -1.47 -3.35 11.04
N SER A 100 -2.72 -3.65 10.64
CA SER A 100 -3.91 -3.15 11.35
C SER A 100 -4.01 -3.71 12.76
N CYS A 101 -3.69 -5.00 12.92
CA CYS A 101 -3.61 -5.65 14.23
C CYS A 101 -2.49 -5.04 15.08
N ALA A 102 -1.28 -4.92 14.55
CA ALA A 102 -0.15 -4.32 15.26
C ALA A 102 -0.43 -2.85 15.68
N TYR A 103 -1.03 -2.05 14.79
CA TYR A 103 -1.42 -0.67 15.08
C TYR A 103 -2.46 -0.59 16.21
N ALA A 104 -3.42 -1.52 16.26
CA ALA A 104 -4.39 -1.58 17.35
C ALA A 104 -3.76 -2.05 18.68
N LEU A 105 -2.66 -2.83 18.62
CA LEU A 105 -1.99 -3.41 19.79
C LEU A 105 -0.88 -2.53 20.38
N ILE A 106 -0.21 -1.67 19.62
CA ILE A 106 0.88 -0.77 20.07
C ILE A 106 0.25 0.47 20.75
N PRO A 107 -0.11 0.44 22.04
CA PRO A 107 -1.15 1.30 22.62
C PRO A 107 -0.76 2.79 22.61
N THR A 108 -1.67 3.76 22.44
CA THR A 108 -2.58 4.23 23.52
C THR A 108 -2.04 3.99 24.94
N SER A 109 -0.77 4.32 25.16
CA SER A 109 -0.12 4.41 26.47
C SER A 109 -0.05 5.89 26.87
N THR A 110 -1.05 6.32 27.63
CA THR A 110 -0.91 7.38 28.63
C THR A 110 -0.18 6.85 29.85
#